data_AF-A0A8H6LZT2-F1
#
_entry.id   AF-A0A8H6LZT2-F1
#
_cell.length_a   1.000
_cell.length_b   1.000
_cell.length_c   1.000
_cell.angle_alpha   90.00
_cell.angle_beta   90.00
_cell.angle_gamma   90.00
#
_symmetry.space_group_name_H-M   'P 1'
#
loop_
_entity.id
_entity.type
_entity.pdbx_description
1 polymer ?
#
loop_
_entity_poly.entity_id
_entity_poly.type
_entity_poly.pdbx_seq_one_letter_code
_entity_poly.pdbx_strand_id
1 'polypeptide(L)'
;MIAIICVFSPRIASTGPSFQVESPGEGTEGICYANVASVWDAKRENAGDTDEELVQQLGTYCRQIFIKQLNRNFVRTLVITEKRVRLIHFDRSGVYMSDFIDFHENPALFVRLVLRLTSPDEELLGFDTSVKWTVDEESGNTTVDSDGQEITYNLNMDEEIFVRASIRGRGTVCWPATHPVSGRSVLIKDSWRTATRESESKYLEAAKGIEGVAQMISYHDFCADTENYRPSDCEHDGFHNCTKLRVVLEYYGKNVWNFKSRFELVATFRDALGDYLYQSVAVLLSMGEENQSALAQDYLDDIESFFYALVRIIFSFKKPGKSNVDRAPFLVEWGTCDAGASNSKDTFIRNPISWMHYRKEFWGESCKKLIISFQLFLRKILDEKAAIRTEKRW
;
A
#
# COMPACT_ATOMS: atom_id res chain seq x y z
N MET A 1 19.25 9.36 26.15
CA MET A 1 18.87 9.85 27.50
C MET A 1 17.35 9.72 27.59
N ILE A 2 16.80 8.87 28.46
CA ILE A 2 15.35 8.61 28.52
C ILE A 2 14.71 9.67 29.43
N ALA A 3 13.91 10.56 28.87
CA ALA A 3 13.11 11.52 29.63
C ALA A 3 11.66 11.02 29.71
N ILE A 4 11.18 10.80 30.93
CA ILE A 4 9.76 10.53 31.20
C ILE A 4 9.15 11.87 31.62
N ILE A 5 8.29 12.46 30.78
CA ILE A 5 7.59 13.70 31.12
C ILE A 5 6.08 13.47 31.09
N CYS A 6 5.44 13.80 32.21
CA CYS A 6 4.01 13.62 32.47
C CYS A 6 3.17 14.74 31.86
N VAL A 7 2.22 14.37 30.98
CA VAL A 7 0.97 15.12 30.77
C VAL A 7 -0.15 14.11 30.64
N PHE A 8 -0.86 13.85 31.75
CA PHE A 8 -2.00 12.91 31.95
C PHE A 8 -1.79 11.42 31.55
N SER A 9 -0.92 11.12 30.59
CA SER A 9 -0.47 9.79 30.17
C SER A 9 1.07 9.86 30.00
N PRO A 10 1.88 9.17 30.82
CA PRO A 10 3.33 9.20 30.71
C PRO A 10 3.82 8.77 29.32
N ARG A 11 4.76 9.54 28.75
CA ARG A 11 5.43 9.24 27.48
C ARG A 11 6.91 9.02 27.72
N ILE A 12 7.45 7.95 27.14
CA ILE A 12 8.88 7.62 27.23
C ILE A 12 9.56 8.17 25.98
N ALA A 13 10.30 9.27 26.13
CA ALA A 13 11.10 9.81 25.03
C ALA A 13 12.36 8.96 24.81
N SER A 14 12.80 8.82 23.56
CA SER A 14 13.94 8.01 23.18
C SER A 14 14.63 8.56 21.94
N THR A 15 15.91 8.27 21.83
CA THR A 15 16.78 8.66 20.72
C THR A 15 17.62 7.44 20.34
N GLY A 16 17.90 7.27 19.06
CA GLY A 16 18.64 6.12 18.56
C GLY A 16 18.52 6.03 17.04
N PRO A 17 19.30 5.16 16.39
CA PRO A 17 19.29 5.02 14.94
C PRO A 17 17.93 4.57 14.40
N SER A 18 17.04 3.96 15.19
CA SER A 18 15.70 3.62 14.72
C SER A 18 14.69 4.77 14.79
N PHE A 19 15.05 5.92 15.38
CA PHE A 19 14.15 7.08 15.52
C PHE A 19 14.40 8.11 14.42
N GLN A 20 13.33 8.57 13.77
CA GLN A 20 13.42 9.64 12.79
C GLN A 20 13.76 10.96 13.50
N VAL A 21 14.78 11.67 13.01
CA VAL A 21 15.18 12.98 13.53
C VAL A 21 14.39 14.05 12.78
N GLU A 22 13.72 14.94 13.51
CA GLU A 22 13.04 16.09 12.91
C GLU A 22 14.08 17.11 12.41
N SER A 23 13.85 17.69 11.23
CA SER A 23 14.77 18.66 10.63
C SER A 23 15.01 19.85 11.58
N PRO A 24 16.26 20.33 11.69
CA PRO A 24 16.60 21.45 12.57
C PRO A 24 16.03 22.75 11.99
N GLY A 25 14.79 23.08 12.36
CA GLY A 25 14.10 24.26 11.85
C GLY A 25 12.76 24.58 12.49
N GLU A 26 12.07 23.58 13.07
CA GLU A 26 10.89 23.81 13.90
C GLU A 26 11.31 23.69 15.36
N GLY A 27 11.35 24.82 16.06
CA GLY A 27 11.69 24.85 17.47
C GLY A 27 10.72 24.03 18.30
N THR A 28 11.11 22.81 18.64
CA THR A 28 10.90 22.19 19.95
C THR A 28 11.85 21.00 20.10
N GLU A 29 12.78 21.09 21.05
CA GLU A 29 13.36 19.92 21.74
C GLU A 29 12.25 19.21 22.57
N GLY A 30 11.15 18.83 21.90
CA GLY A 30 9.91 18.40 22.50
C GLY A 30 9.60 16.92 22.27
N ILE A 31 8.83 16.33 23.17
CA ILE A 31 8.33 14.96 23.01
C ILE A 31 7.25 14.95 21.93
N CYS A 32 7.46 14.17 20.87
CA CYS A 32 6.52 13.97 19.78
C CYS A 32 6.39 12.46 19.45
N TYR A 33 5.51 12.11 18.52
CA TYR A 33 5.35 10.70 18.14
C TYR A 33 6.54 10.14 17.34
N ALA A 34 7.43 10.98 16.79
CA ALA A 34 8.65 10.52 16.13
C ALA A 34 9.71 10.01 17.14
N ASN A 35 9.69 10.51 18.38
CA ASN A 35 10.68 10.20 19.41
C ASN A 35 10.11 9.51 20.68
N VAL A 36 8.88 8.97 20.63
CA VAL A 36 8.29 8.25 21.77
C VAL A 36 8.43 6.74 21.64
N ALA A 37 9.01 6.07 22.64
CA ALA A 37 9.16 4.61 22.65
C ALA A 37 7.86 3.90 23.07
N SER A 38 7.13 4.44 24.04
CA SER A 38 5.92 3.85 24.59
C SER A 38 5.05 4.92 25.24
N VAL A 39 3.74 4.68 25.24
CA VAL A 39 2.73 5.52 25.90
C VAL A 39 2.09 4.71 27.01
N TRP A 40 2.05 5.26 28.22
CA TRP A 40 1.36 4.67 29.35
C TRP A 40 0.19 5.55 29.73
N ASP A 41 -0.88 4.94 30.20
CA ASP A 41 -2.08 5.66 30.59
C ASP A 41 -2.43 5.36 32.04
N ALA A 42 -2.61 6.42 32.83
CA ALA A 42 -2.92 6.31 34.25
C ALA A 42 -4.43 6.46 34.44
N LYS A 43 -5.07 5.44 34.98
CA LYS A 43 -6.52 5.38 35.22
C LYS A 43 -6.79 5.21 36.72
N ARG A 44 -8.00 5.58 37.16
CA ARG A 44 -8.45 5.25 38.52
C ARG A 44 -8.99 3.83 38.54
N GLU A 45 -8.77 3.12 39.64
CA GLU A 45 -9.19 1.72 39.84
C GLU A 45 -10.67 1.49 39.55
N ASN A 46 -11.49 2.48 39.89
CA ASN A 46 -12.94 2.46 39.75
C ASN A 46 -13.44 3.46 38.68
N ALA A 47 -12.62 3.81 37.69
CA ALA A 47 -13.00 4.72 36.61
C ALA A 47 -14.12 4.15 35.72
N GLY A 48 -14.22 2.81 35.64
CA GLY A 48 -15.25 2.13 34.86
C GLY A 48 -14.98 2.07 33.36
N ASP A 49 -13.75 2.39 32.90
CA ASP A 49 -13.36 2.24 31.50
C ASP A 49 -13.51 0.77 31.07
N THR A 50 -14.23 0.56 29.99
CA THR A 50 -14.32 -0.73 29.32
C THR A 50 -13.05 -1.04 28.53
N ASP A 51 -12.84 -2.32 28.25
CA ASP A 51 -11.74 -2.78 27.40
C ASP A 51 -11.74 -2.12 26.01
N GLU A 52 -12.93 -1.93 25.42
CA GLU A 52 -13.09 -1.27 24.12
C GLU A 52 -12.67 0.20 24.16
N GLU A 53 -13.04 0.94 25.22
CA GLU A 53 -12.66 2.35 25.40
C GLU A 53 -11.14 2.50 25.55
N LEU A 54 -10.51 1.64 26.36
CA LEU A 54 -9.05 1.64 26.52
C LEU A 54 -8.33 1.35 25.20
N VAL A 55 -8.80 0.35 24.45
CA VAL A 55 -8.24 -0.01 23.14
C VAL A 55 -8.41 1.12 22.13
N GLN A 56 -9.57 1.80 22.09
CA GLN A 56 -9.80 2.92 21.18
C GLN A 56 -8.90 4.12 21.50
N GLN A 57 -8.79 4.48 22.79
CA GLN A 57 -7.96 5.59 23.24
C GLN A 57 -6.47 5.33 22.94
N LEU A 58 -5.93 4.20 23.40
CA LEU A 58 -4.53 3.85 23.20
C LEU A 58 -4.21 3.54 21.73
N GLY A 59 -5.17 2.97 21.01
CA GLY A 59 -5.07 2.75 19.57
C GLY A 59 -4.88 4.05 18.79
N THR A 60 -5.50 5.15 19.24
CA THR A 60 -5.30 6.47 18.64
C THR A 60 -3.84 6.93 18.77
N TYR A 61 -3.22 6.75 19.93
CA TYR A 61 -1.81 7.10 20.13
C TYR A 61 -0.88 6.17 19.34
N CYS A 62 -1.13 4.86 19.38
CA CYS A 62 -0.34 3.88 18.64
C CYS A 62 -0.41 4.12 17.13
N ARG A 63 -1.57 4.54 16.60
CA ARG A 63 -1.69 4.94 15.20
C ARG A 63 -0.75 6.09 14.84
N GLN A 64 -0.63 7.10 15.70
CA GLN A 64 0.30 8.21 15.47
C GLN A 64 1.76 7.75 15.51
N ILE A 65 2.10 6.84 16.41
CA ILE A 65 3.43 6.22 16.47
C ILE A 65 3.73 5.49 15.15
N PHE A 66 2.84 4.62 14.67
CA PHE A 66 3.04 3.92 13.38
C PHE A 66 3.15 4.86 12.18
N ILE A 67 2.52 6.05 12.21
CA ILE A 67 2.62 7.05 11.15
C ILE A 67 3.97 7.77 11.18
N LYS A 68 4.49 8.06 12.38
CA LYS A 68 5.74 8.82 12.57
C LYS A 68 6.99 7.96 12.68
N GLN A 69 6.84 6.68 13.02
CA GLN A 69 7.90 5.69 13.14
C GLN A 69 7.61 4.55 12.17
N LEU A 70 7.96 4.77 10.90
CA LEU A 70 7.58 3.89 9.80
C LEU A 70 8.25 2.51 9.85
N ASN A 71 9.36 2.38 10.58
CA ASN A 71 10.06 1.13 10.90
C ASN A 71 9.50 0.43 12.16
N ARG A 72 8.33 0.81 12.67
CA ARG A 72 7.73 0.17 13.84
C ARG A 72 6.93 -1.08 13.47
N ASN A 73 7.35 -2.24 14.00
CA ASN A 73 6.66 -3.52 13.84
C ASN A 73 5.51 -3.68 14.83
N PHE A 74 5.70 -3.24 16.08
CA PHE A 74 4.68 -3.25 17.12
C PHE A 74 4.86 -2.10 18.13
N VAL A 75 3.80 -1.78 18.84
CA VAL A 75 3.80 -0.81 19.95
C VAL A 75 3.16 -1.46 21.17
N ARG A 76 3.84 -1.37 22.31
CA ARG A 76 3.32 -1.82 23.60
C ARG A 76 3.02 -0.61 24.47
N THR A 77 1.89 -0.63 25.15
CA THR A 77 1.43 0.40 26.08
C THR A 77 1.05 -0.24 27.41
N LEU A 78 1.03 0.56 28.47
CA LEU A 78 0.53 0.13 29.77
C LEU A 78 -0.71 0.94 30.15
N VAL A 79 -1.67 0.28 30.78
CA VAL A 79 -2.65 0.98 31.63
C VAL A 79 -2.28 0.67 33.07
N ILE A 80 -2.11 1.71 33.88
CA ILE A 80 -1.70 1.64 35.28
C ILE A 80 -2.79 2.27 36.14
N THR A 81 -3.19 1.60 37.21
CA THR A 81 -4.07 2.12 38.26
C THR A 81 -3.31 2.23 39.58
N GLU A 82 -4.02 2.52 40.66
CA GLU A 82 -3.46 2.58 42.00
C GLU A 82 -2.84 1.25 42.47
N LYS A 83 -3.34 0.11 41.98
CA LYS A 83 -2.88 -1.24 42.40
C LYS A 83 -2.53 -2.19 41.26
N ARG A 84 -3.04 -1.93 40.06
CA ARG A 84 -2.99 -2.88 38.95
C ARG A 84 -2.32 -2.30 37.71
N VAL A 85 -1.77 -3.18 36.90
CA VAL A 85 -1.20 -2.87 35.60
C VAL A 85 -1.69 -3.87 34.58
N ARG A 86 -1.89 -3.43 33.33
CA ARG A 86 -2.05 -4.34 32.19
C ARG A 86 -1.23 -3.88 31.00
N LEU A 87 -0.83 -4.83 30.18
CA LEU A 87 -0.15 -4.59 28.90
C LEU A 87 -1.18 -4.60 27.77
N ILE A 88 -1.12 -3.58 26.91
CA ILE A 88 -1.83 -3.59 25.62
C ILE A 88 -0.79 -3.53 24.51
N HIS A 89 -0.89 -4.45 23.57
CA HIS A 89 0.06 -4.64 22.47
C HIS A 89 -0.67 -4.44 21.14
N PHE A 90 -0.14 -3.55 20.31
CA PHE A 90 -0.65 -3.26 18.98
C PHE A 90 0.38 -3.67 17.95
N ASP A 91 -0.03 -4.50 16.99
CA ASP A 91 0.78 -4.86 15.82
C ASP A 91 -0.11 -4.97 14.58
N ARG A 92 0.43 -5.53 13.50
CA ARG A 92 -0.28 -5.64 12.21
C ARG A 92 -1.36 -6.72 12.18
N SER A 93 -1.39 -7.60 13.17
CA SER A 93 -2.46 -8.58 13.39
C SER A 93 -3.59 -8.04 14.26
N GLY A 94 -3.39 -6.89 14.90
CA GLY A 94 -4.42 -6.18 15.66
C GLY A 94 -3.96 -5.87 17.08
N VAL A 95 -4.90 -5.92 18.02
CA VAL A 95 -4.63 -5.69 19.44
C VAL A 95 -4.52 -7.03 20.17
N TYR A 96 -3.61 -7.09 21.13
CA TYR A 96 -3.58 -8.09 22.20
C TYR A 96 -3.60 -7.32 23.52
N MET A 97 -4.33 -7.82 24.50
CA MET A 97 -4.51 -7.14 25.76
C MET A 97 -4.48 -8.16 26.89
N SER A 98 -3.60 -7.95 27.85
CA SER A 98 -3.50 -8.83 29.01
C SER A 98 -4.63 -8.55 30.00
N ASP A 99 -4.82 -9.49 30.91
CA ASP A 99 -5.52 -9.24 32.17
C ASP A 99 -4.81 -8.15 32.99
N PHE A 100 -5.56 -7.54 33.90
CA PHE A 100 -4.98 -6.71 34.95
C PHE A 100 -4.27 -7.57 35.98
N ILE A 101 -3.07 -7.15 36.33
CA ILE A 101 -2.21 -7.80 37.32
C ILE A 101 -2.07 -6.85 38.51
N ASP A 102 -2.33 -7.34 39.73
CA ASP A 102 -1.98 -6.62 40.95
C ASP A 102 -0.45 -6.64 41.11
N PHE A 103 0.17 -5.46 40.98
CA PHE A 103 1.62 -5.36 41.06
C PHE A 103 2.14 -5.37 42.49
N HIS A 104 1.28 -5.28 43.51
CA HIS A 104 1.68 -5.51 44.90
C HIS A 104 1.81 -7.00 45.21
N GLU A 105 1.00 -7.84 44.56
CA GLU A 105 1.13 -9.31 44.65
C GLU A 105 2.27 -9.82 43.76
N ASN A 106 2.51 -9.19 42.60
CA ASN A 106 3.58 -9.56 41.67
C ASN A 106 4.47 -8.37 41.26
N PRO A 107 5.28 -7.81 42.18
CA PRO A 107 6.11 -6.64 41.90
C PRO A 107 7.21 -6.91 40.88
N ALA A 108 7.73 -8.14 40.83
CA ALA A 108 8.78 -8.53 39.89
C ALA A 108 8.29 -8.43 38.43
N LEU A 109 7.04 -8.83 38.14
CA LEU A 109 6.48 -8.72 36.81
C LEU A 109 6.30 -7.25 36.39
N PHE A 110 5.84 -6.39 37.30
CA PHE A 110 5.72 -4.96 37.04
C PHE A 110 7.08 -4.33 36.69
N VAL A 111 8.12 -4.60 37.47
CA VAL A 111 9.48 -4.12 37.18
C VAL A 111 9.96 -4.62 35.82
N ARG A 112 9.69 -5.88 35.46
CA ARG A 112 10.03 -6.43 34.14
C ARG A 112 9.30 -5.72 33.00
N LEU A 113 8.01 -5.38 33.17
CA LEU A 113 7.25 -4.60 32.19
C LEU A 113 7.85 -3.21 31.98
N VAL A 114 8.17 -2.51 33.08
CA VAL A 114 8.81 -1.19 33.06
C VAL A 114 10.14 -1.27 32.31
N LEU A 115 11.04 -2.18 32.71
CA LEU A 115 12.37 -2.34 32.10
C LEU A 115 12.29 -2.70 30.62
N ARG A 116 11.28 -3.48 30.21
CA ARG A 116 11.12 -3.87 28.80
C ARG A 116 10.72 -2.67 27.94
N LEU A 117 9.86 -1.79 28.44
CA LEU A 117 9.36 -0.62 27.70
C LEU A 117 10.27 0.61 27.82
N THR A 118 11.27 0.56 28.70
CA THR A 118 12.36 1.56 28.80
C THR A 118 13.71 1.00 28.35
N SER A 119 13.71 -0.15 27.65
CA SER A 119 14.93 -0.81 27.21
C SER A 119 15.68 0.04 26.17
N PRO A 120 17.02 0.07 26.19
CA PRO A 120 17.80 0.65 25.10
C PRO A 120 17.82 -0.23 23.85
N ASP A 121 17.32 -1.46 23.93
CA ASP A 121 17.24 -2.39 22.80
C ASP A 121 15.99 -2.07 21.96
N GLU A 122 16.24 -1.49 20.79
CA GLU A 122 15.21 -1.03 19.87
C GLU A 122 14.32 -2.17 19.34
N GLU A 123 14.87 -3.38 19.20
CA GLU A 123 14.09 -4.54 18.77
C GLU A 123 13.07 -4.94 19.84
N LEU A 124 13.45 -4.86 21.12
CA LEU A 124 12.53 -5.13 22.23
C LEU A 124 11.41 -4.10 22.34
N LEU A 125 11.67 -2.86 21.93
CA LEU A 125 10.67 -1.81 21.80
C LEU A 125 9.78 -2.00 20.56
N GLY A 126 10.20 -2.81 19.60
CA GLY A 126 9.42 -3.16 18.41
C GLY A 126 9.80 -2.38 17.16
N PHE A 127 11.03 -1.88 17.09
CA PHE A 127 11.61 -1.35 15.86
C PHE A 127 12.17 -2.45 14.97
N ASP A 128 12.06 -2.24 13.67
CA ASP A 128 12.82 -2.93 12.65
C ASP A 128 14.19 -2.26 12.52
N THR A 129 15.20 -2.87 13.11
CA THR A 129 16.58 -2.36 13.19
C THR A 129 17.33 -2.45 11.85
N SER A 130 16.75 -3.07 10.84
CA SER A 130 17.29 -3.05 9.48
C SER A 130 17.11 -1.69 8.78
N VAL A 131 16.19 -0.85 9.28
CA VAL A 131 15.98 0.53 8.84
C VAL A 131 16.62 1.47 9.86
N LYS A 132 17.59 2.27 9.43
CA LYS A 132 18.35 3.17 10.31
C LYS A 132 18.37 4.59 9.77
N TRP A 133 18.17 5.52 10.68
CA TRP A 133 18.30 6.97 10.56
C TRP A 133 19.65 7.38 11.14
N THR A 134 20.44 8.09 10.36
CA THR A 134 21.72 8.64 10.80
C THR A 134 21.70 10.15 10.64
N VAL A 135 22.14 10.86 11.68
CA VAL A 135 22.43 12.30 11.61
C VAL A 135 23.82 12.41 10.99
N ASP A 136 23.97 13.18 9.92
CA ASP A 136 25.20 13.43 9.17
C ASP A 136 25.72 12.30 8.23
N GLU A 137 25.08 11.13 8.20
CA GLU A 137 25.31 10.04 7.22
C GLU A 137 24.03 9.72 6.44
N GLU A 138 24.14 8.96 5.34
CA GLU A 138 22.98 8.53 4.56
C GLU A 138 22.12 7.52 5.33
N SER A 139 20.84 7.83 5.52
CA SER A 139 19.87 6.90 6.12
C SER A 139 19.80 5.60 5.32
N GLY A 140 19.69 4.46 5.98
CA GLY A 140 19.90 3.15 5.37
C GLY A 140 18.72 2.20 5.57
N ASN A 141 18.49 1.35 4.58
CA ASN A 141 17.60 0.19 4.70
C ASN A 141 18.34 -1.07 4.25
N THR A 142 18.60 -1.93 5.22
CA THR A 142 19.32 -3.19 5.05
C THR A 142 18.35 -4.31 4.72
N THR A 143 18.68 -5.08 3.70
CA THR A 143 17.88 -6.22 3.23
C THR A 143 18.81 -7.26 2.61
N VAL A 144 18.24 -8.29 1.98
CA VAL A 144 19.00 -9.24 1.17
C VAL A 144 18.88 -8.95 -0.33
N ASP A 145 19.96 -9.22 -1.06
CA ASP A 145 19.98 -9.23 -2.52
C ASP A 145 19.43 -10.56 -3.09
N SER A 146 19.59 -10.77 -4.40
CA SER A 146 19.10 -11.98 -5.07
C SER A 146 19.88 -13.25 -4.68
N ASP A 147 21.11 -13.10 -4.19
CA ASP A 147 21.98 -14.20 -3.76
C ASP A 147 21.84 -14.47 -2.25
N GLY A 148 20.98 -13.72 -1.56
CA GLY A 148 20.78 -13.80 -0.11
C GLY A 148 21.86 -13.08 0.71
N GLN A 149 22.69 -12.26 0.07
CA GLN A 149 23.71 -11.47 0.74
C GLN A 149 23.12 -10.15 1.26
N GLU A 150 23.63 -9.70 2.41
CA GLU A 150 23.20 -8.45 3.01
C GLU A 150 23.61 -7.25 2.16
N ILE A 151 22.66 -6.35 1.92
CA ILE A 151 22.86 -5.10 1.18
C ILE A 151 22.11 -3.97 1.88
N THR A 152 22.79 -2.84 2.07
CA THR A 152 22.19 -1.62 2.62
C THR A 152 21.98 -0.62 1.50
N TYR A 153 20.71 -0.28 1.27
CA TYR A 153 20.30 0.76 0.33
C TYR A 153 20.27 2.11 1.02
N ASN A 154 20.66 3.16 0.29
CA ASN A 154 20.69 4.52 0.81
C ASN A 154 19.31 5.14 0.59
N LEU A 155 18.57 5.40 1.66
CA LEU A 155 17.24 5.99 1.62
C LEU A 155 17.31 7.42 1.08
N ASN A 156 16.48 7.72 0.08
CA ASN A 156 16.36 9.06 -0.46
C ASN A 156 15.26 9.80 0.30
N MET A 157 15.68 10.65 1.22
CA MET A 157 14.80 11.42 2.11
C MET A 157 14.22 12.69 1.47
N ASP A 158 14.72 13.09 0.30
CA ASP A 158 14.17 14.22 -0.47
C ASP A 158 12.92 13.81 -1.25
N GLU A 159 12.73 12.51 -1.50
CA GLU A 159 11.54 11.95 -2.13
C GLU A 159 10.51 11.51 -1.09
N GLU A 160 9.23 11.61 -1.45
CA GLU A 160 8.14 11.31 -0.53
C GLU A 160 8.05 9.79 -0.24
N ILE A 161 8.06 9.45 1.04
CA ILE A 161 7.81 8.08 1.51
C ILE A 161 6.30 7.83 1.50
N PHE A 162 5.85 6.84 0.72
CA PHE A 162 4.46 6.44 0.73
C PHE A 162 4.15 5.59 1.97
N VAL A 163 3.12 5.95 2.73
CA VAL A 163 2.68 5.21 3.92
C VAL A 163 1.17 4.99 3.95
N ARG A 164 0.75 3.76 4.31
CA ARG A 164 -0.63 3.47 4.70
C ARG A 164 -0.79 3.52 6.22
N ALA A 165 -1.53 4.52 6.69
CA ALA A 165 -1.73 4.86 8.10
C ALA A 165 -2.69 3.94 8.90
N SER A 166 -2.99 2.73 8.41
CA SER A 166 -3.83 1.74 9.12
C SER A 166 -2.97 0.93 10.09
N ILE A 167 -3.42 0.70 11.33
CA ILE A 167 -2.71 -0.18 12.28
C ILE A 167 -2.75 -1.63 11.78
N ARG A 168 -3.94 -2.22 11.71
CA ARG A 168 -4.17 -3.58 11.22
C ARG A 168 -4.15 -3.63 9.68
N GLY A 169 -3.63 -4.72 9.13
CA GLY A 169 -3.61 -4.98 7.69
C GLY A 169 -2.23 -4.79 7.09
N ARG A 170 -2.17 -4.37 5.82
CA ARG A 170 -0.92 -4.40 5.05
C ARG A 170 0.17 -3.43 5.54
N GLY A 171 -0.21 -2.33 6.18
CA GLY A 171 0.73 -1.35 6.72
C GLY A 171 1.81 -0.92 5.73
N THR A 172 1.46 -0.81 4.44
CA THR A 172 2.45 -0.66 3.36
C THR A 172 3.24 0.62 3.52
N VAL A 173 4.56 0.49 3.46
CA VAL A 173 5.50 1.61 3.40
C VAL A 173 6.38 1.43 2.17
N CYS A 174 6.51 2.45 1.33
CA CYS A 174 7.42 2.42 0.19
C CYS A 174 8.46 3.53 0.35
N TRP A 175 9.72 3.11 0.43
CA TRP A 175 10.89 3.94 0.65
C TRP A 175 11.63 4.14 -0.67
N PRO A 176 11.68 5.37 -1.22
CA PRO A 176 12.60 5.71 -2.28
C PRO A 176 14.03 5.52 -1.77
N ALA A 177 14.88 4.87 -2.56
CA ALA A 177 16.26 4.62 -2.18
C ALA A 177 17.18 4.54 -3.39
N THR A 178 18.48 4.46 -3.15
CA THR A 178 19.51 4.31 -4.17
C THR A 178 20.34 3.07 -3.85
N HIS A 179 20.62 2.28 -4.89
CA HIS A 179 21.50 1.14 -4.78
C HIS A 179 22.94 1.60 -4.49
N PRO A 180 23.62 1.05 -3.46
CA PRO A 180 24.90 1.59 -2.96
C PRO A 180 26.03 1.56 -3.99
N VAL A 181 26.10 0.49 -4.80
CA VAL A 181 27.14 0.32 -5.82
C VAL A 181 26.77 0.94 -7.18
N SER A 182 25.58 0.63 -7.71
CA SER A 182 25.20 1.05 -9.06
C SER A 182 24.67 2.48 -9.15
N GLY A 183 24.32 3.10 -8.03
CA GLY A 183 23.70 4.44 -8.01
C GLY A 183 22.28 4.48 -8.60
N ARG A 184 21.69 3.33 -8.93
CA ARG A 184 20.33 3.27 -9.50
C ARG A 184 19.28 3.55 -8.43
N SER A 185 18.28 4.35 -8.77
CA SER A 185 17.10 4.54 -7.92
C SER A 185 16.27 3.26 -7.86
N VAL A 186 15.83 2.91 -6.65
CA VAL A 186 15.00 1.76 -6.35
C VAL A 186 13.86 2.17 -5.41
N LEU A 187 12.84 1.32 -5.31
CA LEU A 187 11.77 1.45 -4.33
C LEU A 187 11.76 0.24 -3.41
N ILE A 188 11.98 0.46 -2.13
CA ILE A 188 11.87 -0.61 -1.12
C ILE A 188 10.47 -0.59 -0.55
N LYS A 189 9.74 -1.68 -0.69
CA LYS A 189 8.36 -1.82 -0.25
C LYS A 189 8.26 -2.81 0.89
N ASP A 190 7.86 -2.31 2.06
CA ASP A 190 7.46 -3.13 3.20
C ASP A 190 5.96 -3.36 3.18
N SER A 191 5.53 -4.59 3.43
CA SER A 191 4.11 -4.90 3.60
C SER A 191 3.89 -6.12 4.47
N TRP A 192 2.72 -6.18 5.09
CA TRP A 192 2.30 -7.28 5.93
C TRP A 192 1.19 -8.09 5.25
N ARG A 193 1.27 -9.41 5.36
CA ARG A 193 0.24 -10.33 4.87
C ARG A 193 -0.09 -11.34 5.95
N THR A 194 -1.31 -11.83 5.99
CA THR A 194 -1.63 -13.02 6.79
C THR A 194 -0.75 -14.19 6.33
N ALA A 195 -0.17 -14.93 7.25
CA ALA A 195 0.78 -16.01 6.98
C ALA A 195 0.22 -17.09 6.04
N THR A 196 -1.10 -17.31 6.07
CA THR A 196 -1.82 -18.26 5.19
C THR A 196 -1.91 -17.81 3.73
N ARG A 197 -1.67 -16.53 3.43
CA ARG A 197 -1.72 -15.99 2.07
C ARG A 197 -0.39 -16.17 1.35
N GLU A 198 -0.48 -16.41 0.06
CA GLU A 198 0.70 -16.48 -0.81
C GLU A 198 1.45 -15.14 -0.85
N SER A 199 2.78 -15.22 -0.91
CA SER A 199 3.66 -14.05 -0.89
C SER A 199 3.58 -13.27 -2.20
N GLU A 200 3.58 -11.93 -2.11
CA GLU A 200 3.54 -11.05 -3.27
C GLU A 200 4.74 -11.27 -4.20
N SER A 201 5.90 -11.62 -3.62
CA SER A 201 7.13 -11.90 -4.36
C SER A 201 6.94 -12.97 -5.44
N LYS A 202 6.09 -13.99 -5.21
CA LYS A 202 5.80 -15.02 -6.22
C LYS A 202 5.08 -14.47 -7.45
N TYR A 203 4.13 -13.54 -7.25
CA TYR A 203 3.43 -12.90 -8.35
C TYR A 203 4.35 -11.94 -9.11
N LEU A 204 5.19 -11.20 -8.38
CA LEU A 204 6.19 -10.31 -8.98
C LEU A 204 7.25 -11.09 -9.77
N GLU A 205 7.68 -12.24 -9.27
CA GLU A 205 8.60 -13.15 -9.97
C GLU A 205 7.97 -13.63 -11.29
N ALA A 206 6.70 -14.04 -11.26
CA ALA A 206 5.97 -14.46 -12.45
C ALA A 206 5.72 -13.31 -13.45
N ALA A 207 5.80 -12.06 -12.99
CA ALA A 207 5.59 -10.86 -13.80
C ALA A 207 6.90 -10.23 -14.32
N LYS A 208 8.07 -10.77 -13.95
CA LYS A 208 9.36 -10.29 -14.45
C LYS A 208 9.41 -10.31 -15.97
N GLY A 209 9.90 -9.22 -16.56
CA GLY A 209 10.00 -9.00 -18.00
C GLY A 209 8.70 -8.58 -18.69
N ILE A 210 7.58 -8.47 -17.98
CA ILE A 210 6.34 -7.94 -18.56
C ILE A 210 6.41 -6.41 -18.61
N GLU A 211 6.37 -5.85 -19.82
CA GLU A 211 6.35 -4.41 -20.05
C GLU A 211 5.14 -3.74 -19.37
N GLY A 212 5.37 -2.58 -18.75
CA GLY A 212 4.34 -1.83 -18.03
C GLY A 212 3.99 -2.36 -16.63
N VAL A 213 4.64 -3.44 -16.18
CA VAL A 213 4.52 -3.95 -14.81
C VAL A 213 5.78 -3.63 -14.01
N ALA A 214 5.64 -3.34 -12.71
CA ALA A 214 6.78 -3.05 -11.85
C ALA A 214 7.73 -4.25 -11.77
N GLN A 215 9.03 -4.02 -12.01
CA GLN A 215 10.05 -5.07 -11.99
C GLN A 215 10.66 -5.21 -10.60
N MET A 216 10.65 -6.45 -10.10
CA MET A 216 11.27 -6.81 -8.82
C MET A 216 12.75 -7.13 -9.01
N ILE A 217 13.58 -6.50 -8.18
CA ILE A 217 15.03 -6.69 -8.14
C ILE A 217 15.37 -7.83 -7.16
N SER A 218 14.95 -7.70 -5.91
CA SER A 218 15.12 -8.72 -4.86
C SER A 218 13.96 -8.65 -3.85
N TYR A 219 13.90 -9.63 -2.96
CA TYR A 219 12.94 -9.63 -1.87
C TYR A 219 13.51 -10.35 -0.65
N HIS A 220 13.05 -9.96 0.53
CA HIS A 220 13.26 -10.64 1.79
C HIS A 220 11.88 -10.99 2.34
N ASP A 221 11.48 -12.25 2.22
CA ASP A 221 10.26 -12.74 2.86
C ASP A 221 10.56 -13.10 4.32
N PHE A 222 9.55 -13.10 5.18
CA PHE A 222 9.69 -13.41 6.61
C PHE A 222 10.64 -12.47 7.38
N CYS A 223 10.64 -11.17 7.07
CA CYS A 223 11.42 -10.19 7.84
C CYS A 223 10.97 -10.11 9.32
N ALA A 224 9.71 -10.45 9.59
CA ALA A 224 9.11 -10.42 10.92
C ALA A 224 7.79 -11.19 10.91
N ASP A 225 7.45 -11.82 12.03
CA ASP A 225 6.15 -12.45 12.25
C ASP A 225 5.53 -11.93 13.54
N THR A 226 4.25 -11.56 13.46
CA THR A 226 3.54 -11.00 14.63
C THR A 226 3.37 -11.99 15.77
N GLU A 227 3.34 -13.29 15.48
CA GLU A 227 3.25 -14.33 16.51
C GLU A 227 4.47 -14.33 17.44
N ASN A 228 5.66 -13.97 16.93
CA ASN A 228 6.89 -13.86 17.73
C ASN A 228 6.84 -12.72 18.76
N TYR A 229 5.89 -11.79 18.62
CA TYR A 229 5.73 -10.67 19.53
C TYR A 229 4.66 -10.90 20.60
N ARG A 230 3.92 -12.01 20.52
CA ARG A 230 2.77 -12.34 21.36
C ARG A 230 3.03 -13.61 22.18
N PRO A 231 2.29 -13.82 23.28
CA PRO A 231 2.36 -15.06 24.04
C PRO A 231 1.95 -16.27 23.19
N SER A 232 2.57 -17.43 23.41
CA SER A 232 2.34 -18.65 22.62
C SER A 232 0.92 -19.21 22.74
N ASP A 233 0.22 -18.84 23.81
CA ASP A 233 -1.14 -19.20 24.18
C ASP A 233 -2.18 -18.16 23.72
N CYS A 234 -1.81 -17.18 22.88
CA CYS A 234 -2.73 -16.17 22.37
C CYS A 234 -3.68 -16.71 21.27
N GLU A 235 -4.40 -17.80 21.54
CA GLU A 235 -5.46 -18.32 20.68
C GLU A 235 -6.77 -17.54 20.91
N HIS A 236 -6.76 -16.22 20.66
CA HIS A 236 -8.00 -15.46 20.63
C HIS A 236 -8.75 -15.69 19.32
N ASP A 237 -10.07 -15.81 19.42
CA ASP A 237 -10.98 -15.85 18.27
C ASP A 237 -10.80 -14.55 17.44
N GLY A 238 -10.08 -14.65 16.32
CA GLY A 238 -9.76 -13.51 15.44
C GLY A 238 -8.30 -13.08 15.35
N PHE A 239 -7.36 -13.70 16.08
CA PHE A 239 -5.93 -13.54 15.79
C PHE A 239 -5.55 -14.29 14.52
N HIS A 240 -4.80 -13.61 13.65
CA HIS A 240 -4.18 -14.22 12.48
C HIS A 240 -2.75 -13.73 12.38
N ASN A 241 -1.77 -14.64 12.42
CA ASN A 241 -0.37 -14.26 12.25
C ASN A 241 -0.19 -13.51 10.92
N CYS A 242 0.50 -12.37 10.97
CA CYS A 242 0.93 -11.60 9.84
C CYS A 242 2.46 -11.65 9.71
N THR A 243 2.92 -11.96 8.51
CA THR A 243 4.32 -11.99 8.12
C THR A 243 4.67 -10.73 7.34
N LYS A 244 5.82 -10.12 7.63
CA LYS A 244 6.37 -8.98 6.92
C LYS A 244 7.19 -9.45 5.70
N LEU A 245 6.93 -8.82 4.56
CA LEU A 245 7.67 -8.95 3.32
C LEU A 245 8.29 -7.60 2.97
N ARG A 246 9.58 -7.61 2.65
CA ARG A 246 10.30 -6.49 2.02
C ARG A 246 10.61 -6.85 0.57
N VAL A 247 10.24 -5.98 -0.36
CA VAL A 247 10.55 -6.14 -1.80
C VAL A 247 11.33 -4.93 -2.28
N VAL A 248 12.39 -5.14 -3.04
CA VAL A 248 13.10 -4.09 -3.77
C VAL A 248 12.61 -4.10 -5.22
N LEU A 249 12.07 -2.98 -5.67
CA LEU A 249 11.57 -2.76 -7.02
C LEU A 249 12.43 -1.72 -7.74
N GLU A 250 12.42 -1.73 -9.07
CA GLU A 250 12.87 -0.58 -9.84
C GLU A 250 12.02 0.67 -9.52
N TYR A 251 12.64 1.85 -9.54
CA TYR A 251 11.93 3.11 -9.29
C TYR A 251 11.43 3.73 -10.61
N TYR A 252 10.12 3.93 -10.72
CA TYR A 252 9.46 4.46 -11.92
C TYR A 252 9.02 5.93 -11.80
N GLY A 253 9.37 6.59 -10.69
CA GLY A 253 9.05 7.99 -10.44
C GLY A 253 7.96 8.20 -9.39
N LYS A 254 7.35 9.39 -9.44
CA LYS A 254 6.49 9.92 -8.38
C LYS A 254 5.10 9.28 -8.38
N ASN A 255 4.45 9.37 -7.23
CA ASN A 255 3.10 8.90 -7.06
C ASN A 255 2.12 9.62 -8.01
N VAL A 256 1.15 8.88 -8.57
CA VAL A 256 0.07 9.40 -9.42
C VAL A 256 -0.87 10.39 -8.71
N TRP A 257 -0.74 10.57 -7.39
CA TRP A 257 -1.47 11.62 -6.67
C TRP A 257 -0.76 12.98 -6.68
N ASN A 258 0.53 13.03 -7.05
CA ASN A 258 1.40 14.20 -6.91
C ASN A 258 1.61 14.96 -8.22
N PHE A 259 0.67 14.86 -9.16
CA PHE A 259 0.72 15.67 -10.37
C PHE A 259 0.57 17.15 -10.02
N LYS A 260 1.42 18.00 -10.60
CA LYS A 260 1.44 19.45 -10.37
C LYS A 260 0.22 20.14 -10.96
N SER A 261 -0.46 19.50 -11.90
CA SER A 261 -1.70 20.01 -12.48
C SER A 261 -2.64 18.90 -12.94
N ARG A 262 -3.93 19.23 -13.08
CA ARG A 262 -4.93 18.37 -13.72
C ARG A 262 -4.52 17.97 -15.15
N PHE A 263 -3.85 18.87 -15.87
CA PHE A 263 -3.35 18.58 -17.22
C PHE A 263 -2.24 17.53 -17.20
N GLU A 264 -1.30 17.60 -16.25
CA GLU A 264 -0.23 16.61 -16.13
C GLU A 264 -0.76 15.22 -15.76
N LEU A 265 -1.75 15.16 -14.87
CA LEU A 265 -2.49 13.92 -14.56
C LEU A 265 -3.13 13.34 -15.82
N VAL A 266 -3.94 14.14 -16.53
CA VAL A 266 -4.64 13.68 -17.75
C VAL A 266 -3.67 13.34 -18.86
N ALA A 267 -2.59 14.10 -19.04
CA ALA A 267 -1.55 13.82 -20.02
C ALA A 267 -0.81 12.53 -19.67
N THR A 268 -0.48 12.30 -18.40
CA THR A 268 0.19 11.06 -17.97
C THR A 268 -0.73 9.86 -18.08
N PHE A 269 -2.02 9.99 -17.72
CA PHE A 269 -3.00 8.93 -17.97
C PHE A 269 -3.19 8.71 -19.46
N ARG A 270 -3.30 9.76 -20.27
CA ARG A 270 -3.37 9.67 -21.72
C ARG A 270 -2.12 9.04 -22.30
N ASP A 271 -0.93 9.29 -21.77
CA ASP A 271 0.34 8.78 -22.30
C ASP A 271 0.60 7.34 -21.79
N ALA A 272 0.21 7.01 -20.56
CA ALA A 272 0.19 5.64 -20.01
C ALA A 272 -0.88 4.76 -20.69
N LEU A 273 -2.02 5.38 -21.05
CA LEU A 273 -3.04 4.86 -21.95
C LEU A 273 -2.73 5.23 -23.41
N GLY A 274 -1.53 5.73 -23.72
CA GLY A 274 -1.17 6.41 -24.98
C GLY A 274 -1.09 5.51 -26.19
N ASP A 275 -1.37 4.24 -25.97
CA ASP A 275 -1.76 3.31 -27.00
C ASP A 275 -3.21 3.62 -27.39
N TYR A 276 -3.46 3.94 -28.67
CA TYR A 276 -4.80 4.14 -29.23
C TYR A 276 -5.79 3.04 -28.82
N LEU A 277 -5.25 1.87 -28.46
CA LEU A 277 -5.97 0.76 -27.86
C LEU A 277 -6.89 1.16 -26.71
N TYR A 278 -6.54 2.14 -25.89
CA TYR A 278 -7.30 2.48 -24.68
C TYR A 278 -8.16 3.73 -24.82
N GLN A 279 -8.05 4.49 -25.91
CA GLN A 279 -8.84 5.71 -26.08
C GLN A 279 -10.33 5.39 -26.29
N SER A 280 -11.22 6.21 -25.73
CA SER A 280 -12.66 6.07 -25.95
C SER A 280 -13.04 6.25 -27.43
N VAL A 281 -14.15 5.67 -27.86
CA VAL A 281 -14.74 5.90 -29.18
C VAL A 281 -14.93 7.40 -29.41
N ALA A 282 -15.32 8.13 -28.36
CA ALA A 282 -15.54 9.55 -28.49
C ALA A 282 -14.26 10.36 -28.69
N VAL A 283 -13.18 10.00 -28.01
CA VAL A 283 -11.85 10.60 -28.19
C VAL A 283 -11.32 10.28 -29.59
N LEU A 284 -11.41 9.03 -30.04
CA LEU A 284 -10.95 8.61 -31.38
C LEU A 284 -11.71 9.33 -32.51
N LEU A 285 -13.03 9.50 -32.37
CA LEU A 285 -13.83 10.25 -33.35
C LEU A 285 -13.47 11.74 -33.39
N SER A 286 -13.10 12.33 -32.24
CA SER A 286 -12.66 13.72 -32.18
C SER A 286 -11.32 13.98 -32.87
N MET A 287 -10.50 12.94 -33.05
CA MET A 287 -9.22 13.03 -33.77
C MET A 287 -9.40 12.98 -35.30
N GLY A 288 -10.54 12.49 -35.80
CA GLY A 288 -10.77 12.25 -37.24
C GLY A 288 -11.64 13.29 -37.96
N GLU A 289 -12.41 14.13 -37.25
CA GLU A 289 -13.29 15.15 -37.85
C GLU A 289 -12.77 16.58 -37.62
N GLU A 290 -12.98 17.50 -38.58
CA GLU A 290 -12.73 18.93 -38.41
C GLU A 290 -13.57 19.48 -37.25
N ASN A 291 -13.00 19.56 -36.03
CA ASN A 291 -13.30 20.30 -34.78
C ASN A 291 -14.75 20.71 -34.37
N GLN A 292 -15.76 20.73 -35.23
CA GLN A 292 -17.11 21.24 -34.99
C GLN A 292 -18.01 20.22 -34.26
N SER A 293 -17.69 18.92 -34.31
CA SER A 293 -18.45 17.83 -33.67
C SER A 293 -17.78 17.23 -32.43
N ALA A 294 -16.58 17.71 -32.07
CA ALA A 294 -15.80 17.15 -30.97
C ALA A 294 -16.51 17.39 -29.62
N LEU A 295 -16.73 16.31 -28.88
CA LEU A 295 -17.18 16.39 -27.49
C LEU A 295 -15.96 16.57 -26.59
N ALA A 296 -16.10 17.38 -25.54
CA ALA A 296 -15.09 17.46 -24.50
C ALA A 296 -14.98 16.09 -23.82
N GLN A 297 -13.73 15.66 -23.58
CA GLN A 297 -13.48 14.46 -22.79
C GLN A 297 -14.05 14.62 -21.38
N ASP A 298 -14.76 13.61 -20.90
CA ASP A 298 -15.33 13.54 -19.55
C ASP A 298 -14.94 12.24 -18.83
N TYR A 299 -15.37 12.10 -17.57
CA TYR A 299 -15.05 10.92 -16.77
C TYR A 299 -15.62 9.60 -17.34
N LEU A 300 -16.60 9.66 -18.26
CA LEU A 300 -17.16 8.48 -18.90
C LEU A 300 -16.19 7.93 -19.96
N ASP A 301 -15.39 8.81 -20.59
CA ASP A 301 -14.30 8.40 -21.47
C ASP A 301 -13.21 7.63 -20.70
N ASP A 302 -12.95 8.02 -19.46
CA ASP A 302 -11.99 7.31 -18.60
C ASP A 302 -12.52 5.91 -18.23
N ILE A 303 -13.82 5.79 -17.89
CA ILE A 303 -14.45 4.48 -17.61
C ILE A 303 -14.41 3.57 -18.85
N GLU A 304 -14.67 4.11 -20.03
CA GLU A 304 -14.54 3.38 -21.30
C GLU A 304 -13.09 2.92 -21.53
N SER A 305 -12.11 3.77 -21.22
CA SER A 305 -10.68 3.44 -21.33
C SER A 305 -10.27 2.30 -20.40
N PHE A 306 -10.73 2.31 -19.15
CA PHE A 306 -10.54 1.21 -18.20
C PHE A 306 -11.14 -0.10 -18.70
N PHE A 307 -12.31 -0.04 -19.34
CA PHE A 307 -12.92 -1.21 -19.94
C PHE A 307 -12.03 -1.81 -21.05
N TYR A 308 -11.41 -1.00 -21.90
CA TYR A 308 -10.49 -1.50 -22.93
C TYR A 308 -9.22 -2.13 -22.34
N ALA A 309 -8.71 -1.63 -21.21
CA ALA A 309 -7.62 -2.29 -20.50
C ALA A 309 -8.02 -3.70 -20.01
N LEU A 310 -9.22 -3.84 -19.45
CA LEU A 310 -9.77 -5.13 -19.06
C LEU A 310 -9.94 -6.08 -20.26
N VAL A 311 -10.45 -5.58 -21.38
CA VAL A 311 -10.58 -6.34 -22.63
C VAL A 311 -9.21 -6.79 -23.13
N ARG A 312 -8.20 -5.91 -23.18
CA ARG A 312 -6.83 -6.30 -23.57
C ARG A 312 -6.33 -7.45 -22.73
N ILE A 313 -6.46 -7.38 -21.41
CA ILE A 313 -5.99 -8.44 -20.50
C ILE A 313 -6.70 -9.77 -20.77
N ILE A 314 -8.03 -9.77 -20.85
CA ILE A 314 -8.81 -11.01 -21.03
C ILE A 314 -8.52 -11.67 -22.36
N PHE A 315 -8.41 -10.87 -23.43
CA PHE A 315 -8.28 -11.39 -24.79
C PHE A 315 -6.81 -11.66 -25.20
N SER A 316 -5.82 -11.07 -24.51
CA SER A 316 -4.39 -11.25 -24.79
C SER A 316 -3.73 -12.42 -24.03
N PHE A 317 -4.38 -12.98 -23.00
CA PHE A 317 -3.80 -14.02 -22.16
C PHE A 317 -4.74 -15.21 -21.97
N LYS A 318 -4.23 -16.43 -22.14
CA LYS A 318 -4.99 -17.67 -21.82
C LYS A 318 -5.05 -17.91 -20.31
N LYS A 319 -3.99 -17.53 -19.60
CA LYS A 319 -3.81 -17.56 -18.14
C LYS A 319 -2.58 -16.70 -17.78
N PRO A 320 -2.30 -16.39 -16.49
CA PRO A 320 -1.11 -15.64 -16.09
C PRO A 320 0.16 -16.26 -16.69
N GLY A 321 1.01 -15.43 -17.29
CA GLY A 321 2.25 -15.85 -17.96
C GLY A 321 2.09 -16.59 -19.29
N LYS A 322 0.87 -16.89 -19.76
CA LYS A 322 0.63 -17.56 -21.05
C LYS A 322 -0.18 -16.67 -21.99
N SER A 323 0.50 -16.07 -22.96
CA SER A 323 -0.13 -15.26 -24.00
C SER A 323 -1.11 -16.09 -24.84
N ASN A 324 -2.18 -15.43 -25.29
CA ASN A 324 -3.11 -15.95 -26.26
C ASN A 324 -2.65 -15.56 -27.68
N VAL A 325 -1.89 -16.46 -28.32
CA VAL A 325 -1.34 -16.28 -29.67
C VAL A 325 -2.44 -16.26 -30.74
N ASP A 326 -3.60 -16.86 -30.44
CA ASP A 326 -4.81 -16.79 -31.26
C ASP A 326 -5.43 -15.40 -31.10
N ARG A 327 -4.83 -14.42 -31.78
CA ARG A 327 -5.15 -12.99 -31.70
C ARG A 327 -6.66 -12.76 -31.75
N ALA A 328 -7.18 -11.99 -30.80
CA ALA A 328 -8.42 -11.26 -31.00
C ALA A 328 -8.18 -10.17 -32.07
N PRO A 329 -8.63 -10.34 -33.32
CA PRO A 329 -8.17 -9.49 -34.43
C PRO A 329 -8.52 -8.01 -34.23
N PHE A 330 -9.64 -7.75 -33.54
CA PHE A 330 -10.09 -6.41 -33.19
C PHE A 330 -9.08 -5.65 -32.29
N LEU A 331 -8.28 -6.33 -31.47
CA LEU A 331 -7.26 -5.64 -30.65
C LEU A 331 -6.14 -5.02 -31.50
N VAL A 332 -5.87 -5.57 -32.69
CA VAL A 332 -4.89 -4.98 -33.61
C VAL A 332 -5.45 -3.69 -34.21
N GLU A 333 -6.72 -3.71 -34.61
CA GLU A 333 -7.42 -2.52 -35.12
C GLU A 333 -7.55 -1.44 -34.06
N TRP A 334 -7.71 -1.79 -32.79
CA TRP A 334 -7.83 -0.79 -31.73
C TRP A 334 -6.53 -0.03 -31.48
N GLY A 335 -5.38 -0.61 -31.84
CA GLY A 335 -4.07 0.05 -31.74
C GLY A 335 -3.79 1.08 -32.84
N THR A 336 -4.72 1.31 -33.78
CA THR A 336 -4.59 2.34 -34.83
C THR A 336 -5.27 3.65 -34.41
N CYS A 337 -4.85 4.76 -35.02
CA CYS A 337 -5.35 6.10 -34.71
C CYS A 337 -6.43 6.61 -35.66
N ASP A 338 -7.11 5.69 -36.36
CA ASP A 338 -8.04 6.04 -37.44
C ASP A 338 -9.51 5.78 -37.06
N ALA A 339 -10.42 6.20 -37.96
CA ALA A 339 -11.85 5.91 -37.82
C ALA A 339 -12.17 4.40 -37.79
N GLY A 340 -11.22 3.55 -38.20
CA GLY A 340 -11.34 2.09 -38.09
C GLY A 340 -11.33 1.63 -36.64
N ALA A 341 -10.44 2.18 -35.80
CA ALA A 341 -10.36 1.86 -34.38
C ALA A 341 -11.66 2.22 -33.64
N SER A 342 -12.22 3.40 -33.91
CA SER A 342 -13.48 3.84 -33.27
C SER A 342 -14.67 2.98 -33.70
N ASN A 343 -14.78 2.64 -34.98
CA ASN A 343 -15.85 1.77 -35.50
C ASN A 343 -15.73 0.34 -34.97
N SER A 344 -14.51 -0.20 -34.86
CA SER A 344 -14.25 -1.52 -34.29
C SER A 344 -14.63 -1.59 -32.80
N LYS A 345 -14.32 -0.54 -32.04
CA LYS A 345 -14.70 -0.40 -30.63
C LYS A 345 -16.21 -0.26 -30.43
N ASP A 346 -16.88 0.57 -31.21
CA ASP A 346 -18.35 0.70 -31.18
C ASP A 346 -19.02 -0.63 -31.54
N THR A 347 -18.54 -1.32 -32.57
CA THR A 347 -19.00 -2.66 -32.97
C THR A 347 -18.85 -3.65 -31.84
N PHE A 348 -17.72 -3.64 -31.14
CA PHE A 348 -17.47 -4.52 -30.00
C PHE A 348 -18.38 -4.22 -28.81
N ILE A 349 -18.69 -2.95 -28.53
CA ILE A 349 -19.61 -2.58 -27.45
C ILE A 349 -21.05 -2.98 -27.79
N ARG A 350 -21.46 -2.79 -29.05
CA ARG A 350 -22.84 -3.04 -29.49
C ARG A 350 -23.15 -4.51 -29.75
N ASN A 351 -22.15 -5.29 -30.17
CA ASN A 351 -22.35 -6.69 -30.54
C ASN A 351 -21.84 -7.64 -29.46
N PRO A 352 -22.69 -8.56 -28.96
CA PRO A 352 -22.24 -9.60 -28.05
C PRO A 352 -21.24 -10.51 -28.78
N ILE A 353 -20.01 -10.56 -28.27
CA ILE A 353 -18.93 -11.37 -28.82
C ILE A 353 -19.30 -12.85 -28.70
N SER A 354 -18.94 -13.64 -29.72
CA SER A 354 -18.98 -15.09 -29.59
C SER A 354 -17.92 -15.56 -28.58
N TRP A 355 -18.33 -15.71 -27.32
CA TRP A 355 -17.51 -16.25 -26.23
C TRP A 355 -17.12 -17.72 -26.44
N MET A 356 -17.67 -18.39 -27.47
CA MET A 356 -17.46 -19.82 -27.70
C MET A 356 -15.99 -20.19 -27.96
N HIS A 357 -15.19 -19.27 -28.51
CA HIS A 357 -13.75 -19.51 -28.75
C HIS A 357 -12.85 -19.17 -27.56
N TYR A 358 -13.34 -18.39 -26.59
CA TYR A 358 -12.58 -17.94 -25.42
C TYR A 358 -12.82 -18.80 -24.18
N ARG A 359 -13.75 -19.76 -24.26
CA ARG A 359 -13.99 -20.77 -23.24
C ARG A 359 -12.89 -21.84 -23.31
N LYS A 360 -11.99 -21.90 -22.31
CA LYS A 360 -11.80 -23.14 -21.50
C LYS A 360 -10.73 -23.18 -20.38
N GLU A 361 -9.80 -22.25 -20.18
CA GLU A 361 -8.73 -22.52 -19.18
C GLU A 361 -8.62 -21.57 -17.96
N PHE A 362 -9.00 -20.28 -18.05
CA PHE A 362 -8.79 -19.33 -16.92
C PHE A 362 -9.89 -18.28 -16.73
N TRP A 363 -10.27 -17.56 -17.79
CA TRP A 363 -11.30 -16.52 -17.70
C TRP A 363 -12.71 -17.15 -17.61
N GLY A 364 -13.24 -17.22 -16.39
CA GLY A 364 -14.51 -17.88 -16.08
C GLY A 364 -15.76 -17.05 -16.42
N GLU A 365 -16.93 -17.60 -16.04
CA GLU A 365 -18.24 -16.98 -16.30
C GLU A 365 -18.37 -15.59 -15.64
N SER A 366 -17.66 -15.32 -14.54
CA SER A 366 -17.62 -14.02 -13.88
C SER A 366 -17.03 -12.93 -14.78
N CYS A 367 -15.92 -13.21 -15.46
CA CYS A 367 -15.28 -12.27 -16.39
C CYS A 367 -16.18 -12.01 -17.61
N LYS A 368 -16.84 -13.06 -18.09
CA LYS A 368 -17.85 -12.94 -19.15
C LYS A 368 -19.02 -12.03 -18.75
N LYS A 369 -19.60 -12.27 -17.58
CA LYS A 369 -20.66 -11.41 -17.03
C LYS A 369 -20.20 -9.96 -16.89
N LEU A 370 -18.98 -9.76 -16.37
CA LEU A 370 -18.40 -8.43 -16.21
C LEU A 370 -18.29 -7.69 -17.55
N ILE A 371 -17.73 -8.32 -18.58
CA ILE A 371 -17.62 -7.70 -19.91
C ILE A 371 -19.00 -7.36 -20.49
N ILE A 372 -19.96 -8.30 -20.42
CA ILE A 372 -21.33 -8.06 -20.91
C ILE A 372 -22.00 -6.89 -20.17
N SER A 373 -21.85 -6.83 -18.84
CA SER A 373 -22.38 -5.74 -18.04
C SER A 373 -21.77 -4.39 -18.41
N PHE A 374 -20.46 -4.33 -18.65
CA PHE A 374 -19.79 -3.11 -19.12
C PHE A 374 -20.24 -2.72 -20.53
N GLN A 375 -20.36 -3.66 -21.46
CA GLN A 375 -20.87 -3.40 -22.82
C GLN A 375 -22.28 -2.77 -22.77
N LEU A 376 -23.18 -3.33 -21.95
CA LEU A 376 -24.54 -2.80 -21.78
C LEU A 376 -24.55 -1.39 -21.17
N PHE A 377 -23.64 -1.11 -20.23
CA PHE A 377 -23.48 0.20 -19.63
C PHE A 377 -22.94 1.23 -20.63
N LEU A 378 -21.83 0.91 -21.30
CA LEU A 378 -21.16 1.80 -22.26
C LEU A 378 -22.02 2.07 -23.50
N ARG A 379 -22.85 1.11 -23.92
CA ARG A 379 -23.80 1.31 -25.02
C ARG A 379 -24.73 2.51 -24.78
N LYS A 380 -25.24 2.67 -23.54
CA LYS A 380 -26.10 3.80 -23.20
C LYS A 380 -25.35 5.13 -23.32
N ILE A 381 -24.11 5.15 -22.85
CA ILE A 381 -23.24 6.34 -22.92
C ILE A 381 -22.94 6.71 -24.38
N LEU A 382 -22.63 5.72 -25.22
CA LEU A 382 -22.38 5.95 -26.64
C LEU A 382 -23.63 6.51 -27.34
N ASP A 383 -24.81 6.01 -27.01
CA ASP A 383 -26.09 6.49 -27.56
C ASP A 383 -26.37 7.94 -27.13
N GLU A 384 -26.14 8.29 -25.86
CA GLU A 384 -26.25 9.66 -25.35
C GLU A 384 -25.25 10.61 -26.02
N LYS A 385 -23.98 10.22 -26.13
CA LYS A 385 -22.94 11.02 -26.81
C LYS A 385 -23.24 11.17 -28.31
N ALA A 386 -23.80 10.16 -28.96
CA ALA A 386 -24.21 10.23 -30.37
C ALA A 386 -25.40 11.19 -30.58
N ALA A 387 -26.36 11.23 -29.66
CA ALA A 387 -27.47 12.18 -29.71
C ALA A 387 -26.97 13.62 -29.62
N ILE A 388 -26.09 13.92 -28.66
CA ILE A 388 -25.50 15.27 -28.48
C ILE A 388 -24.73 15.72 -29.72
N ARG A 389 -23.95 14.82 -30.36
CA ARG A 389 -23.25 15.14 -31.61
C ARG A 389 -24.20 15.49 -32.75
N THR A 390 -25.35 14.82 -32.79
CA THR A 390 -26.36 15.05 -33.82
C THR A 390 -27.04 16.40 -33.61
N GLU A 391 -27.33 16.78 -32.36
CA GLU A 391 -27.88 18.10 -32.01
C GLU A 391 -26.92 19.26 -32.34
N LYS A 392 -25.61 19.07 -32.14
CA LYS A 392 -24.58 20.09 -32.46
C LYS A 392 -24.32 20.28 -33.97
N ARG A 393 -24.81 19.40 -34.83
CA ARG A 393 -24.63 19.49 -36.30
C ARG A 393 -25.67 20.39 -37.00
N TRP A 394 -26.65 20.95 -36.27
CA TRP A 394 -27.71 21.82 -36.81
C TRP A 394 -27.51 23.30 -36.49
#